data_AF-A0A951NUA6-F1
#
_entry.id   AF-A0A951NUA6-F1
#
_cell.length_a   1.000
_cell.length_b   1.000
_cell.length_c   1.000
_cell.angle_alpha   90.00
_cell.angle_beta   90.00
_cell.angle_gamma   90.00
#
_symmetry.space_group_name_H-M   'P 1'
#
loop_
_entity.id
_entity.type
_entity.pdbx_description
1 polymer ?
#
loop_
_entity_poly.entity_id
_entity_poly.type
_entity_poly.pdbx_seq_one_letter_code
_entity_poly.pdbx_strand_id
1 'polypeptide(L)'
;MAVSRGVNVVRLAPTSGNALTAFEPGQYVAVSYYRSGRPSPVRCFSLLSVANARGELELGMRTGGLFTTAFTKLAPGDMVSVQGPFGSFTAERNDPSPIVMFAGGIGITPFISMIRSAAAAGFPTPMRLIYSFNVIDAVPFLDELTAYAADSDKFRFRVYGGPAASQFANSNVSSERMAPLIVQQLATNITSGRFFLCGPAGFMSTYGKTLRKAGISSDAIITESFMAIAPGSPKKRFGMLPMAYALTAMAIVLGTLTISGVDLVRYLPAHAESSAPSAPLSAPSDSTSAVDTTSNETVPVSTATPTVSSSSISSSSSSNYSSYYQAPRSSVS
;
A
#
# COMPACT_ATOMS: atom_id res chain seq x y z
N MET A 1 2.71 -9.36 28.01
CA MET A 1 3.28 -8.32 28.89
C MET A 1 2.85 -6.94 28.38
N ALA A 2 2.61 -5.98 29.26
CA ALA A 2 2.45 -4.57 28.87
C ALA A 2 3.83 -3.88 28.86
N VAL A 3 4.08 -3.00 27.89
CA VAL A 3 5.33 -2.20 27.80
C VAL A 3 5.08 -0.70 27.85
N SER A 4 3.84 -0.26 27.62
CA SER A 4 3.32 1.03 28.08
C SER A 4 1.78 0.99 28.11
N ARG A 5 1.11 2.01 28.64
CA ARG A 5 -0.36 2.11 28.55
C ARG A 5 -0.77 2.11 27.08
N GLY A 6 -1.49 1.06 26.67
CA GLY A 6 -1.97 0.90 25.29
C GLY A 6 -1.06 0.07 24.38
N VAL A 7 0.11 -0.38 24.84
CA VAL A 7 1.05 -1.21 24.04
C VAL A 7 1.46 -2.47 24.81
N ASN A 8 1.19 -3.63 24.21
CA ASN A 8 1.57 -4.94 24.74
C ASN A 8 2.58 -5.64 23.83
N VAL A 9 3.42 -6.49 24.44
CA VAL A 9 4.23 -7.50 23.77
C VAL A 9 3.68 -8.88 24.12
N VAL A 10 3.49 -9.73 23.10
CA VAL A 10 3.19 -11.16 23.24
C VAL A 10 4.43 -11.94 22.81
N ARG A 11 4.76 -13.00 23.56
CA ARG A 11 5.82 -13.96 23.23
C ARG A 11 5.18 -15.25 22.73
N LEU A 12 5.67 -15.79 21.62
CA LEU A 12 5.26 -17.07 21.07
C LEU A 12 6.48 -17.99 21.04
N ALA A 13 6.38 -19.15 21.67
CA ALA A 13 7.31 -20.26 21.49
C ALA A 13 6.76 -21.19 20.38
N PRO A 14 7.62 -21.76 19.52
CA PRO A 14 7.16 -22.66 18.47
C PRO A 14 6.71 -24.01 19.03
N THR A 15 5.74 -24.65 18.38
CA THR A 15 5.48 -26.07 18.58
C THR A 15 6.57 -26.90 17.89
N SER A 16 6.88 -28.08 18.44
CA SER A 16 8.00 -28.93 18.01
C SER A 16 8.04 -29.12 16.48
N GLY A 17 9.19 -28.81 15.87
CA GLY A 17 9.43 -28.92 14.43
C GLY A 17 9.01 -27.71 13.58
N ASN A 18 8.21 -26.77 14.10
CA ASN A 18 7.66 -25.64 13.34
C ASN A 18 8.26 -24.29 13.76
N ALA A 19 9.58 -24.24 13.96
CA ALA A 19 10.29 -23.06 14.45
C ALA A 19 10.67 -22.10 13.31
N LEU A 20 10.20 -20.85 13.39
CA LEU A 20 10.67 -19.75 12.52
C LEU A 20 12.01 -19.23 13.04
N THR A 21 13.10 -19.87 12.63
CA THR A 21 14.47 -19.59 13.11
C THR A 21 15.22 -18.53 12.32
N ALA A 22 14.77 -18.20 11.10
CA ALA A 22 15.42 -17.23 10.21
C ALA A 22 14.40 -16.22 9.66
N PHE A 23 14.69 -14.92 9.84
CA PHE A 23 13.97 -13.78 9.27
C PHE A 23 14.88 -12.54 9.29
N GLU A 24 14.62 -11.56 8.43
CA GLU A 24 15.37 -10.30 8.42
C GLU A 24 14.76 -9.26 9.38
N PRO A 25 15.56 -8.35 9.96
CA PRO A 25 15.06 -7.35 10.91
C PRO A 25 14.09 -6.37 10.24
N GLY A 26 12.90 -6.22 10.84
CA GLY A 26 11.81 -5.42 10.29
C GLY A 26 10.75 -6.21 9.51
N GLN A 27 10.94 -7.50 9.26
CA GLN A 27 9.89 -8.36 8.68
C GLN A 27 8.71 -8.59 9.63
N TYR A 28 7.58 -9.01 9.06
CA TYR A 28 6.34 -9.31 9.78
C TYR A 28 5.87 -10.76 9.61
N VAL A 29 4.98 -11.17 10.50
CA VAL A 29 4.25 -12.45 10.41
C VAL A 29 2.74 -12.20 10.38
N ALA A 30 2.01 -13.06 9.67
CA ALA A 30 0.55 -13.09 9.67
C ALA A 30 0.07 -14.09 10.74
N VAL A 31 -0.86 -13.65 11.59
CA VAL A 31 -1.23 -14.34 12.84
C VAL A 31 -2.74 -14.52 12.94
N SER A 32 -3.16 -15.72 13.37
CA SER A 32 -4.54 -16.01 13.79
C SER A 32 -4.55 -16.99 14.97
N TYR A 33 -5.68 -17.08 15.66
CA TYR A 33 -5.88 -18.00 16.79
C TYR A 33 -7.29 -18.59 16.71
N TYR A 34 -7.53 -19.72 17.38
CA TYR A 34 -8.87 -20.31 17.46
C TYR A 34 -9.59 -19.88 18.74
N ARG A 35 -10.91 -19.66 18.65
CA ARG A 35 -11.78 -19.41 19.80
C ARG A 35 -13.11 -20.12 19.56
N SER A 36 -13.50 -20.99 20.49
CA SER A 36 -14.75 -21.76 20.41
C SER A 36 -14.91 -22.50 19.06
N GLY A 37 -13.85 -23.17 18.61
CA GLY A 37 -13.81 -23.92 17.34
C GLY A 37 -13.70 -23.09 16.06
N ARG A 38 -13.72 -21.75 16.13
CA ARG A 38 -13.64 -20.87 14.96
C ARG A 38 -12.30 -20.11 14.90
N PRO A 39 -11.66 -19.96 13.73
CA PRO A 39 -10.46 -19.13 13.59
C PRO A 39 -10.80 -17.64 13.68
N SER A 40 -9.88 -16.85 14.21
CA SER A 40 -9.92 -15.39 14.15
C SER A 40 -9.64 -14.90 12.73
N PRO A 41 -10.05 -13.67 12.38
CA PRO A 41 -9.48 -12.97 11.22
C PRO A 41 -7.96 -12.90 11.34
N VAL A 42 -7.23 -13.10 10.25
CA VAL A 42 -5.76 -12.99 10.21
C VAL A 42 -5.33 -11.53 10.38
N ARG A 43 -4.25 -11.26 11.11
CA ARG A 43 -3.63 -9.93 11.27
C ARG A 43 -2.10 -10.00 11.18
N CYS A 44 -1.50 -9.03 10.51
CA CYS A 44 -0.04 -8.92 10.40
C CYS A 44 0.55 -8.14 11.58
N PHE A 45 1.70 -8.59 12.09
CA PHE A 45 2.47 -7.94 13.14
C PHE A 45 3.96 -8.01 12.78
N SER A 46 4.65 -6.86 12.76
CA SER A 46 6.11 -6.83 12.64
C SER A 46 6.75 -7.53 13.84
N LEU A 47 7.79 -8.31 13.58
CA LEU A 47 8.54 -8.99 14.62
C LEU A 47 9.29 -7.95 15.47
N LEU A 48 9.39 -8.23 16.77
CA LEU A 48 10.21 -7.48 17.74
C LEU A 48 11.48 -8.22 18.13
N SER A 49 11.51 -9.55 17.98
CA SER A 49 12.68 -10.36 18.31
C SER A 49 13.77 -10.25 17.25
N VAL A 50 14.96 -10.74 17.61
CA VAL A 50 16.04 -11.09 16.67
C VAL A 50 15.86 -12.56 16.28
N ALA A 51 16.19 -12.92 15.03
CA ALA A 51 16.18 -14.31 14.58
C ALA A 51 17.09 -15.17 15.45
N ASN A 52 16.60 -16.32 15.90
CA ASN A 52 17.24 -17.13 16.93
C ASN A 52 16.96 -18.63 16.75
N ALA A 53 17.91 -19.47 17.17
CA ALA A 53 17.82 -20.93 17.03
C ALA A 53 16.67 -21.58 17.82
N ARG A 54 16.07 -20.88 18.80
CA ARG A 54 14.89 -21.36 19.54
C ARG A 54 13.57 -21.05 18.83
N GLY A 55 13.58 -20.25 17.76
CA GLY A 55 12.39 -19.83 17.03
C GLY A 55 11.42 -18.96 17.84
N GLU A 56 11.89 -18.32 18.90
CA GLU A 56 11.05 -17.50 19.77
C GLU A 56 10.69 -16.16 19.10
N LEU A 57 9.40 -15.86 19.01
CA LEU A 57 8.88 -14.66 18.36
C LEU A 57 8.30 -13.70 19.39
N GLU A 58 8.73 -12.43 19.34
CA GLU A 58 8.07 -11.33 20.06
C GLU A 58 7.21 -10.51 19.08
N LEU A 59 5.97 -10.21 19.46
CA LEU A 59 5.02 -9.42 18.68
C LEU A 59 4.54 -8.20 19.46
N GLY A 60 4.80 -7.00 18.93
CA GLY A 60 4.36 -5.73 19.51
C GLY A 60 3.01 -5.30 18.94
N MET A 61 2.09 -4.84 19.81
CA MET A 61 0.75 -4.42 19.36
C MET A 61 0.13 -3.33 20.21
N ARG A 62 -0.68 -2.48 19.55
CA ARG A 62 -1.59 -1.55 20.23
C ARG A 62 -2.84 -2.30 20.72
N THR A 63 -3.18 -2.15 21.98
CA THR A 63 -4.37 -2.77 22.59
C THR A 63 -5.65 -1.99 22.24
N GLY A 64 -6.82 -2.54 22.59
CA GLY A 64 -8.13 -1.90 22.33
C GLY A 64 -8.72 -2.13 20.94
N GLY A 65 -8.03 -2.83 20.03
CA GLY A 65 -8.64 -3.37 18.81
C GLY A 65 -9.35 -4.69 19.09
N LEU A 66 -10.39 -5.06 18.34
CA LEU A 66 -11.14 -6.32 18.57
C LEU A 66 -10.22 -7.55 18.57
N PHE A 67 -9.34 -7.67 17.58
CA PHE A 67 -8.33 -8.74 17.53
C PHE A 67 -7.38 -8.65 18.72
N THR A 68 -6.71 -7.50 18.94
CA THR A 68 -5.66 -7.40 19.96
C THR A 68 -6.19 -7.56 21.38
N THR A 69 -7.43 -7.15 21.65
CA THR A 69 -8.10 -7.31 22.95
C THR A 69 -8.50 -8.76 23.25
N ALA A 70 -8.71 -9.57 22.22
CA ALA A 70 -8.96 -11.00 22.36
C ALA A 70 -7.65 -11.81 22.38
N PHE A 71 -6.66 -11.41 21.56
CA PHE A 71 -5.33 -12.02 21.50
C PHE A 71 -4.54 -11.82 22.81
N THR A 72 -4.63 -10.64 23.46
CA THR A 72 -4.03 -10.41 24.78
C THR A 72 -4.80 -11.05 25.95
N LYS A 73 -5.86 -11.82 25.66
CA LYS A 73 -6.59 -12.65 26.63
C LYS A 73 -6.36 -14.16 26.42
N LEU A 74 -5.46 -14.54 25.52
CA LEU A 74 -4.98 -15.92 25.42
C LEU A 74 -4.07 -16.25 26.61
N ALA A 75 -4.14 -17.50 27.07
CA ALA A 75 -3.32 -18.04 28.15
C ALA A 75 -2.03 -18.69 27.61
N PRO A 76 -0.98 -18.85 28.43
CA PRO A 76 0.15 -19.71 28.09
C PRO A 76 -0.35 -21.14 27.78
N GLY A 77 -0.03 -21.65 26.59
CA GLY A 77 -0.52 -22.92 26.08
C GLY A 77 -1.62 -22.82 25.02
N ASP A 78 -2.27 -21.66 24.85
CA ASP A 78 -3.20 -21.44 23.73
C ASP A 78 -2.47 -21.48 22.38
N MET A 79 -3.05 -22.19 21.41
CA MET A 79 -2.46 -22.36 20.09
C MET A 79 -2.72 -21.17 19.16
N VAL A 80 -1.64 -20.65 18.59
CA VAL A 80 -1.62 -19.51 17.67
C VAL A 80 -1.01 -19.98 16.35
N SER A 81 -1.72 -19.74 15.24
CA SER A 81 -1.20 -19.96 13.90
C SER A 81 -0.37 -18.74 13.47
N VAL A 82 0.84 -19.01 12.97
CA VAL A 82 1.80 -18.01 12.50
C VAL A 82 2.26 -18.40 11.10
N GLN A 83 2.23 -17.44 10.18
CA GLN A 83 2.72 -17.59 8.81
C GLN A 83 3.71 -16.47 8.50
N GLY A 84 4.81 -16.80 7.81
CA GLY A 84 5.86 -15.84 7.46
C GLY A 84 7.25 -16.51 7.35
N PRO A 85 8.33 -15.72 7.32
CA PRO A 85 8.32 -14.27 7.46
C PRO A 85 7.90 -13.57 6.16
N PHE A 86 7.45 -12.32 6.26
CA PHE A 86 6.97 -11.54 5.13
C PHE A 86 7.50 -10.10 5.17
N GLY A 87 7.48 -9.44 4.01
CA GLY A 87 7.86 -8.04 3.85
C GLY A 87 9.32 -7.82 3.46
N SER A 88 9.58 -6.64 2.92
CA SER A 88 10.89 -6.14 2.45
C SER A 88 11.28 -4.82 3.16
N PHE A 89 10.67 -4.53 4.31
CA PHE A 89 10.98 -3.38 5.14
C PHE A 89 12.23 -3.68 6.01
N THR A 90 13.36 -3.87 5.34
CA THR A 90 14.59 -4.46 5.89
C THR A 90 15.80 -3.61 5.51
N ALA A 91 16.83 -3.59 6.35
CA ALA A 91 18.13 -3.01 5.99
C ALA A 91 18.93 -3.95 5.07
N GLU A 92 19.69 -3.39 4.14
CA GLU A 92 20.62 -4.17 3.32
C GLU A 92 21.87 -4.51 4.15
N ARG A 93 22.16 -5.81 4.32
CA ARG A 93 23.18 -6.31 5.26
C ARG A 93 24.60 -5.77 5.05
N ASN A 94 24.91 -5.31 3.82
CA ASN A 94 26.23 -4.84 3.41
C ASN A 94 26.24 -3.34 3.02
N ASP A 95 25.15 -2.60 3.22
CA ASP A 95 25.11 -1.15 2.97
C ASP A 95 25.67 -0.40 4.20
N PRO A 96 26.80 0.33 4.08
CA PRO A 96 27.39 1.09 5.18
C PRO A 96 26.62 2.39 5.49
N SER A 97 25.58 2.73 4.73
CA SER A 97 24.82 3.96 4.88
C SER A 97 24.19 4.11 6.28
N PRO A 98 24.24 5.31 6.90
CA PRO A 98 23.54 5.59 8.15
C PRO A 98 22.03 5.35 8.04
N ILE A 99 21.42 4.74 9.06
CA ILE A 99 20.00 4.40 9.06
C ILE A 99 19.20 5.42 9.88
N VAL A 100 18.22 6.06 9.25
CA VAL A 100 17.35 7.09 9.86
C VAL A 100 15.92 6.58 9.92
N MET A 101 15.40 6.33 11.12
CA MET A 101 14.10 5.70 11.36
C MET A 101 13.07 6.73 11.86
N PHE A 102 11.96 6.87 11.16
CA PHE A 102 10.84 7.75 11.53
C PHE A 102 9.65 6.92 11.97
N ALA A 103 9.41 6.88 13.28
CA ALA A 103 8.41 6.03 13.91
C ALA A 103 7.17 6.81 14.35
N GLY A 104 5.99 6.29 14.05
CA GLY A 104 4.71 6.85 14.49
C GLY A 104 3.87 5.86 15.30
N GLY A 105 3.66 6.12 16.59
CA GLY A 105 2.80 5.31 17.45
C GLY A 105 3.31 3.88 17.62
N ILE A 106 2.56 2.90 17.12
CA ILE A 106 2.99 1.48 17.10
C ILE A 106 3.99 1.18 15.97
N GLY A 107 4.20 2.09 15.02
CA GLY A 107 5.22 1.98 13.96
C GLY A 107 6.67 1.97 14.44
N ILE A 108 6.88 1.96 15.75
CA ILE A 108 8.16 1.63 16.39
C ILE A 108 8.53 0.14 16.23
N THR A 109 7.56 -0.76 16.03
CA THR A 109 7.79 -2.22 16.11
C THR A 109 8.86 -2.77 15.16
N PRO A 110 8.85 -2.54 13.83
CA PRO A 110 9.92 -3.03 12.96
C PRO A 110 11.30 -2.44 13.34
N PHE A 111 11.34 -1.20 13.82
CA PHE A 111 12.57 -0.54 14.24
C PHE A 111 13.17 -1.13 15.51
N ILE A 112 12.38 -1.64 16.45
CA ILE A 112 12.92 -2.35 17.62
C ILE A 112 13.63 -3.64 17.17
N SER A 113 13.09 -4.39 16.20
CA SER A 113 13.80 -5.56 15.64
C SER A 113 15.09 -5.15 14.91
N MET A 114 15.07 -4.07 14.11
CA MET A 114 16.29 -3.52 13.49
C MET A 114 17.35 -3.11 14.52
N ILE A 115 16.96 -2.31 15.53
CA ILE A 115 17.87 -1.81 16.58
C ILE A 115 18.44 -2.94 17.42
N ARG A 116 17.63 -3.93 17.83
CA ARG A 116 18.09 -5.11 18.57
C ARG A 116 19.05 -5.97 17.76
N SER A 117 18.76 -6.17 16.48
CA SER A 117 19.62 -6.96 15.59
C SER A 117 20.94 -6.24 15.31
N ALA A 118 20.89 -4.92 15.16
CA ALA A 118 22.08 -4.08 15.04
C ALA A 118 22.91 -4.09 16.35
N ALA A 119 22.28 -3.96 17.52
CA ALA A 119 22.95 -4.03 18.81
C ALA A 119 23.64 -5.38 19.04
N ALA A 120 22.98 -6.49 18.68
CA ALA A 120 23.58 -7.84 18.71
C ALA A 120 24.77 -7.98 17.76
N ALA A 121 24.80 -7.20 16.67
CA ALA A 121 25.93 -7.09 15.72
C ALA A 121 26.90 -5.94 16.06
N GLY A 122 26.80 -5.32 17.24
CA GLY A 122 27.70 -4.24 17.69
C GLY A 122 27.48 -2.85 17.06
N PHE A 123 26.34 -2.66 16.39
CA PHE A 123 25.96 -1.58 15.46
C PHE A 123 26.94 -1.41 14.28
N PRO A 124 26.76 -2.16 13.17
CA PRO A 124 27.64 -2.08 12.01
C PRO A 124 27.51 -0.76 11.22
N THR A 125 26.41 -0.03 11.37
CA THR A 125 26.22 1.32 10.83
C THR A 125 25.59 2.25 11.87
N PRO A 126 25.85 3.57 11.82
CA PRO A 126 25.23 4.54 12.73
C PRO A 126 23.71 4.60 12.52
N MET A 127 22.96 4.56 13.62
CA MET A 127 21.49 4.52 13.60
C MET A 127 20.86 5.69 14.36
N ARG A 128 19.81 6.28 13.80
CA ARG A 128 19.07 7.39 14.41
C ARG A 128 17.55 7.17 14.39
N LEU A 129 16.93 7.11 15.56
CA LEU A 129 15.48 6.96 15.72
C LEU A 129 14.80 8.29 16.07
N ILE A 130 13.82 8.70 15.26
CA ILE A 130 13.00 9.90 15.43
C ILE A 130 11.55 9.44 15.65
N TYR A 131 11.10 9.46 16.91
CA TYR A 131 9.87 8.78 17.34
C TYR A 131 8.76 9.76 17.75
N SER A 132 7.58 9.66 17.13
CA SER A 132 6.36 10.36 17.54
C SER A 132 5.42 9.40 18.27
N PHE A 133 5.13 9.67 19.55
CA PHE A 133 4.24 8.86 20.36
C PHE A 133 3.42 9.72 21.32
N ASN A 134 2.10 9.79 21.11
CA ASN A 134 1.20 10.55 21.97
C ASN A 134 1.08 9.85 23.35
N VAL A 135 1.81 10.35 24.34
CA VAL A 135 1.86 9.80 25.71
C VAL A 135 0.59 10.17 26.50
N ILE A 136 0.18 9.25 27.37
CA ILE A 136 -0.53 9.59 28.62
C ILE A 136 0.24 9.03 29.83
N ASP A 137 0.89 7.85 29.70
CA ASP A 137 1.47 7.13 30.85
C ASP A 137 2.91 6.59 30.71
N ALA A 138 3.44 6.40 29.50
CA ALA A 138 4.84 6.03 29.23
C ALA A 138 5.13 6.00 27.72
N VAL A 139 6.40 6.05 27.34
CA VAL A 139 6.88 5.79 25.97
C VAL A 139 7.28 4.30 25.85
N PRO A 140 6.81 3.53 24.84
CA PRO A 140 7.23 2.14 24.64
C PRO A 140 8.75 1.99 24.46
N PHE A 141 9.35 0.97 25.09
CA PHE A 141 10.76 0.59 24.94
C PHE A 141 11.79 1.67 25.37
N LEU A 142 11.38 2.71 26.11
CA LEU A 142 12.24 3.86 26.43
C LEU A 142 13.55 3.46 27.14
N ASP A 143 13.49 2.54 28.09
CA ASP A 143 14.66 2.10 28.88
C ASP A 143 15.67 1.35 28.00
N GLU A 144 15.17 0.48 27.11
CA GLU A 144 15.97 -0.27 26.13
C GLU A 144 16.63 0.69 25.11
N LEU A 145 15.87 1.66 24.58
CA LEU A 145 16.41 2.69 23.69
C LEU A 145 17.46 3.56 24.40
N THR A 146 17.28 3.83 25.69
CA THR A 146 18.24 4.59 26.53
C THR A 146 19.53 3.79 26.76
N ALA A 147 19.43 2.48 27.01
CA ALA A 147 20.58 1.61 27.17
C ALA A 147 21.44 1.53 25.89
N TYR A 148 20.83 1.38 24.72
CA TYR A 148 21.58 1.39 23.45
C TYR A 148 22.20 2.76 23.13
N ALA A 149 21.57 3.86 23.56
CA ALA A 149 22.05 5.22 23.31
C ALA A 149 23.22 5.67 24.21
N ALA A 150 23.76 4.79 25.06
CA ALA A 150 24.97 5.04 25.82
C ALA A 150 26.19 5.26 24.91
N ASP A 151 26.27 4.55 23.78
CA ASP A 151 27.19 4.87 22.67
C ASP A 151 26.44 5.73 21.65
N SER A 152 26.59 7.04 21.76
CA SER A 152 25.87 7.98 20.90
C SER A 152 26.36 7.98 19.46
N ASP A 153 27.58 7.52 19.19
CA ASP A 153 28.12 7.49 17.83
C ASP A 153 27.55 6.30 17.04
N LYS A 154 27.19 5.21 17.74
CA LYS A 154 26.42 4.08 17.21
C LYS A 154 24.92 4.33 17.14
N PHE A 155 24.29 4.78 18.23
CA PHE A 155 22.84 4.95 18.30
C PHE A 155 22.41 6.25 18.97
N ARG A 156 21.50 7.00 18.32
CA ARG A 156 20.81 8.15 18.93
C ARG A 156 19.30 8.05 18.73
N PHE A 157 18.52 8.52 19.69
CA PHE A 157 17.09 8.68 19.50
C PHE A 157 16.56 9.99 20.07
N ARG A 158 15.44 10.48 19.51
CA ARG A 158 14.66 11.60 20.05
C ARG A 158 13.18 11.30 19.91
N VAL A 159 12.47 11.29 21.04
CA VAL A 159 11.02 11.11 21.15
C VAL A 159 10.35 12.47 21.20
N TYR A 160 9.19 12.60 20.55
CA TYR A 160 8.35 13.78 20.54
C TYR A 160 6.93 13.39 20.92
N GLY A 161 6.54 13.67 22.17
CA GLY A 161 5.26 13.21 22.71
C GLY A 161 4.16 14.27 22.83
N GLY A 162 4.48 15.53 22.56
CA GLY A 162 3.60 16.66 22.88
C GLY A 162 3.49 16.93 24.40
N PRO A 163 2.67 17.90 24.83
CA PRO A 163 2.69 18.41 26.20
C PRO A 163 2.46 17.36 27.30
N ALA A 164 1.74 16.27 26.99
CA ALA A 164 1.50 15.15 27.92
C ALA A 164 2.74 14.26 28.16
N ALA A 165 3.85 14.48 27.45
CA ALA A 165 5.13 13.82 27.72
C ALA A 165 6.07 14.64 28.63
N SER A 166 5.63 15.80 29.15
CA SER A 166 6.44 16.66 30.02
C SER A 166 6.98 15.95 31.27
N GLN A 167 6.18 15.08 31.90
CA GLN A 167 6.59 14.26 33.04
C GLN A 167 7.66 13.19 32.71
N PHE A 168 7.98 12.99 31.43
CA PHE A 168 9.04 12.09 30.95
C PHE A 168 10.17 12.86 30.22
N ALA A 169 10.16 14.20 30.25
CA ALA A 169 11.08 15.02 29.48
C ALA A 169 12.53 14.84 29.96
N ASN A 170 13.44 14.64 29.01
CA ASN A 170 14.88 14.50 29.24
C ASN A 170 15.66 14.83 27.95
N SER A 171 16.95 14.55 27.91
CA SER A 171 17.81 14.74 26.72
C SER A 171 17.29 14.03 25.46
N ASN A 172 16.57 12.92 25.61
CA ASN A 172 16.04 12.10 24.51
C ASN A 172 14.50 12.18 24.36
N VAL A 173 13.76 12.80 25.27
CA VAL A 173 12.29 12.95 25.20
C VAL A 173 11.87 14.43 25.21
N SER A 174 11.12 14.85 24.19
CA SER A 174 10.54 16.19 24.06
C SER A 174 9.05 16.23 24.40
N SER A 175 8.64 17.26 25.14
CA SER A 175 7.23 17.67 25.31
C SER A 175 6.68 18.45 24.10
N GLU A 176 7.49 18.65 23.06
CA GLU A 176 7.02 19.16 21.77
C GLU A 176 6.33 18.06 20.96
N ARG A 177 5.44 18.47 20.04
CA ARG A 177 5.02 17.59 18.94
C ARG A 177 6.12 17.55 17.89
N MET A 178 6.31 16.39 17.26
CA MET A 178 7.19 16.30 16.09
C MET A 178 6.69 17.27 15.02
N ALA A 179 7.54 18.20 14.61
CA ALA A 179 7.22 19.21 13.60
C ALA A 179 7.90 18.87 12.27
N PRO A 180 7.24 19.10 11.12
CA PRO A 180 7.85 18.92 9.80
C PRO A 180 9.17 19.68 9.63
N LEU A 181 9.30 20.88 10.22
CA LEU A 181 10.54 21.68 10.16
C LEU A 181 11.73 20.97 10.82
N ILE A 182 11.52 20.33 11.97
CA ILE A 182 12.56 19.57 12.69
C ILE A 182 13.04 18.40 11.83
N VAL A 183 12.11 17.67 11.21
CA VAL A 183 12.45 16.56 10.30
C VAL A 183 13.15 17.05 9.03
N GLN A 184 12.78 18.23 8.50
CA GLN A 184 13.46 18.86 7.39
C GLN A 184 14.92 19.23 7.75
N GLN A 185 15.14 19.90 8.88
CA GLN A 185 16.47 20.27 9.38
C GLN A 185 17.36 19.04 9.65
N LEU A 186 16.79 17.96 10.19
CA LEU A 186 17.51 16.70 10.39
C LEU A 186 17.89 16.05 9.05
N ALA A 187 17.02 16.11 8.05
CA ALA A 187 17.27 15.51 6.73
C ALA A 187 18.27 16.31 5.89
N THR A 188 18.23 17.65 5.91
CA THR A 188 19.20 18.50 5.18
C THR A 188 20.64 18.33 5.67
N ASN A 189 20.81 17.85 6.91
CA ASN A 189 22.13 17.60 7.51
C ASN A 189 22.65 16.16 7.28
N ILE A 190 21.95 15.35 6.46
CA ILE A 190 22.28 13.94 6.18
C ILE A 190 22.44 13.79 4.67
N THR A 191 23.69 13.89 4.21
CA THR A 191 24.07 13.83 2.78
C THR A 191 23.99 12.42 2.18
N SER A 192 23.97 11.38 3.02
CA SER A 192 23.81 9.97 2.63
C SER A 192 23.16 9.19 3.79
N GLY A 193 22.29 8.23 3.47
CA GLY A 193 21.58 7.44 4.46
C GLY A 193 20.34 6.73 3.91
N ARG A 194 19.86 5.71 4.64
CA ARG A 194 18.62 4.99 4.38
C ARG A 194 17.52 5.49 5.32
N PHE A 195 16.47 6.10 4.76
CA PHE A 195 15.40 6.76 5.51
C PHE A 195 14.18 5.84 5.61
N PHE A 196 14.04 5.12 6.72
CA PHE A 196 12.88 4.25 6.95
C PHE A 196 11.76 5.03 7.64
N LEU A 197 10.53 4.86 7.18
CA LEU A 197 9.35 5.56 7.69
C LEU A 197 8.23 4.55 7.96
N CYS A 198 7.66 4.56 9.18
CA CYS A 198 6.58 3.66 9.56
C CYS A 198 5.63 4.27 10.60
N GLY A 199 4.32 4.20 10.37
CA GLY A 199 3.30 4.77 11.26
C GLY A 199 1.91 4.94 10.62
N PRO A 200 1.00 5.70 11.26
CA PRO A 200 -0.35 5.97 10.75
C PRO A 200 -0.33 6.74 9.42
N ALA A 201 -1.34 6.57 8.57
CA ALA A 201 -1.39 7.17 7.22
C ALA A 201 -1.14 8.71 7.19
N GLY A 202 -1.61 9.46 8.18
CA GLY A 202 -1.31 10.90 8.30
C GLY A 202 0.15 11.22 8.63
N PHE A 203 0.80 10.38 9.44
CA PHE A 203 2.24 10.46 9.73
C PHE A 203 3.05 10.12 8.47
N MET A 204 2.71 9.03 7.79
CA MET A 204 3.33 8.61 6.52
C MET A 204 3.24 9.69 5.44
N SER A 205 2.04 10.25 5.23
CA SER A 205 1.77 11.30 4.24
C SER A 205 2.52 12.59 4.54
N THR A 206 2.60 13.00 5.81
CA THR A 206 3.36 14.19 6.23
C THR A 206 4.85 13.99 6.04
N TYR A 207 5.46 13.01 6.71
CA TYR A 207 6.93 12.92 6.75
C TYR A 207 7.54 12.41 5.45
N GLY A 208 6.84 11.57 4.68
CA GLY A 208 7.26 11.20 3.33
C GLY A 208 7.30 12.42 2.38
N LYS A 209 6.41 13.41 2.55
CA LYS A 209 6.48 14.69 1.82
C LYS A 209 7.59 15.59 2.35
N THR A 210 7.81 15.63 3.67
CA THR A 210 8.90 16.41 4.28
C THR A 210 10.29 15.94 3.82
N LEU A 211 10.55 14.63 3.82
CA LEU A 211 11.84 14.08 3.38
C LEU A 211 12.14 14.42 1.92
N ARG A 212 11.17 14.25 1.02
CA ARG A 212 11.33 14.67 -0.39
C ARG A 212 11.51 16.19 -0.55
N LYS A 213 10.85 17.02 0.28
CA LYS A 213 11.08 18.47 0.34
C LYS A 213 12.47 18.86 0.89
N ALA A 214 13.13 17.97 1.62
CA ALA A 214 14.51 18.13 2.07
C ALA A 214 15.55 17.63 1.04
N GLY A 215 15.12 17.19 -0.16
CA GLY A 215 16.00 16.69 -1.21
C GLY A 215 16.29 15.19 -1.17
N ILE A 216 15.73 14.44 -0.20
CA ILE A 216 15.95 12.99 -0.10
C ILE A 216 15.23 12.27 -1.25
N SER A 217 15.96 11.47 -2.04
CA SER A 217 15.39 10.69 -3.14
C SER A 217 14.32 9.70 -2.66
N SER A 218 13.32 9.43 -3.49
CA SER A 218 12.31 8.41 -3.23
C SER A 218 12.93 7.04 -2.93
N ASP A 219 14.01 6.66 -3.64
CA ASP A 219 14.67 5.36 -3.49
C ASP A 219 15.47 5.25 -2.18
N ALA A 220 15.73 6.38 -1.52
CA ALA A 220 16.29 6.46 -0.18
C ALA A 220 15.21 6.40 0.92
N ILE A 221 13.91 6.46 0.59
CA ILE A 221 12.80 6.48 1.54
C ILE A 221 12.04 5.14 1.52
N ILE A 222 12.38 4.24 2.43
CA ILE A 222 11.70 2.95 2.62
C ILE A 222 10.45 3.18 3.48
N THR A 223 9.30 2.60 3.11
CA THR A 223 8.03 2.81 3.82
C THR A 223 7.26 1.52 4.11
N GLU A 224 6.83 1.31 5.35
CA GLU A 224 5.82 0.28 5.72
C GLU A 224 4.58 0.96 6.31
N SER A 225 3.39 0.46 5.98
CA SER A 225 2.11 1.06 6.34
C SER A 225 1.14 0.03 6.92
N PHE A 226 0.83 0.16 8.21
CA PHE A 226 -0.18 -0.67 8.89
C PHE A 226 -1.61 -0.27 8.50
N MET A 227 -1.97 -0.49 7.24
CA MET A 227 -3.34 -0.36 6.79
C MET A 227 -4.17 -1.49 7.39
N ALA A 228 -5.01 -1.15 8.37
CA ALA A 228 -6.21 -1.95 8.61
C ALA A 228 -7.02 -1.93 7.32
N ILE A 229 -7.24 -3.10 6.72
CA ILE A 229 -8.22 -3.26 5.64
C ILE A 229 -9.57 -2.89 6.23
N ALA A 230 -10.03 -1.67 5.96
CA ALA A 230 -11.39 -1.27 6.26
C ALA A 230 -12.33 -2.21 5.48
N PRO A 231 -13.43 -2.71 6.06
CA PRO A 231 -14.48 -3.31 5.26
C PRO A 231 -14.87 -2.27 4.21
N GLY A 232 -14.72 -2.63 2.93
CA GLY A 232 -14.77 -1.66 1.83
C GLY A 232 -16.02 -0.81 1.95
N SER A 233 -15.86 0.52 1.94
CA SER A 233 -17.00 1.43 1.99
C SER A 233 -18.00 1.00 0.92
N PRO A 234 -19.29 0.82 1.26
CA PRO A 234 -20.24 0.26 0.32
C PRO A 234 -20.30 1.19 -0.89
N LYS A 235 -19.72 0.73 -2.02
CA LYS A 235 -19.75 1.46 -3.28
C LYS A 235 -21.22 1.79 -3.52
N LYS A 236 -21.55 3.10 -3.57
CA LYS A 236 -22.89 3.55 -3.94
C LYS A 236 -23.17 3.02 -5.34
N ARG A 237 -23.81 1.85 -5.42
CA ARG A 237 -24.43 1.35 -6.64
C ARG A 237 -25.53 2.36 -6.95
N PHE A 238 -25.22 3.30 -7.84
CA PHE A 238 -26.27 3.97 -8.60
C PHE A 238 -27.07 2.86 -9.26
N GLY A 239 -28.29 2.65 -8.76
CA GLY A 239 -29.15 1.60 -9.26
C GLY A 239 -29.52 1.92 -10.70
N MET A 240 -29.37 0.95 -11.59
CA MET A 240 -29.94 1.05 -12.94
C MET A 240 -31.48 0.96 -12.91
N LEU A 241 -32.04 0.42 -11.82
CA LEU A 241 -33.48 0.26 -11.58
C LEU A 241 -34.30 1.56 -11.69
N PRO A 242 -34.02 2.66 -10.95
CA PRO A 242 -34.81 3.90 -11.08
C PRO A 242 -34.83 4.48 -12.50
N MET A 243 -33.74 4.32 -13.27
CA MET A 243 -33.71 4.73 -14.68
C MET A 243 -34.58 3.81 -15.56
N ALA A 244 -34.56 2.50 -15.32
CA ALA A 244 -35.46 1.56 -16.00
C ALA A 244 -36.94 1.87 -15.72
N TYR A 245 -37.31 2.14 -14.46
CA TYR A 245 -38.68 2.52 -14.10
C TYR A 245 -39.12 3.83 -14.79
N ALA A 246 -38.26 4.86 -14.81
CA ALA A 246 -38.55 6.12 -15.50
C ALA A 246 -38.78 5.92 -17.02
N LEU A 247 -37.96 5.08 -17.67
CA LEU A 247 -38.12 4.75 -19.09
C LEU A 247 -39.42 3.96 -19.35
N THR A 248 -39.78 2.99 -18.50
CA THR A 248 -41.07 2.29 -18.63
C THR A 248 -42.26 3.21 -18.42
N ALA A 249 -42.17 4.19 -17.50
CA ALA A 249 -43.23 5.17 -17.30
C ALA A 249 -43.43 6.08 -18.53
N MET A 250 -42.34 6.58 -19.13
CA MET A 250 -42.45 7.34 -20.39
C MET A 250 -43.01 6.49 -21.54
N ALA A 251 -42.59 5.23 -21.67
CA ALA A 251 -43.09 4.34 -22.71
C ALA A 251 -44.60 4.10 -22.59
N ILE A 252 -45.12 3.92 -21.36
CA ILE A 252 -46.56 3.79 -21.11
C ILE A 252 -47.30 5.09 -21.48
N VAL A 253 -46.80 6.26 -21.06
CA VAL A 253 -47.42 7.56 -21.36
C VAL A 253 -47.47 7.81 -22.88
N LEU A 254 -46.36 7.64 -23.60
CA LEU A 254 -46.35 7.77 -25.07
C LEU A 254 -47.30 6.75 -25.73
N GLY A 255 -47.32 5.50 -25.26
CA GLY A 255 -48.28 4.49 -25.70
C GLY A 255 -49.72 4.98 -25.58
N THR A 256 -50.12 5.46 -24.40
CA THR A 256 -51.49 5.97 -24.19
C THR A 256 -51.84 7.17 -25.06
N LEU A 257 -50.91 8.11 -25.30
CA LEU A 257 -51.15 9.23 -26.22
C LEU A 257 -51.30 8.75 -27.67
N THR A 258 -50.47 7.82 -28.14
CA THR A 258 -50.58 7.32 -29.53
C THR A 258 -51.87 6.55 -29.79
N ILE A 259 -52.32 5.72 -28.84
CA ILE A 259 -53.61 5.01 -28.95
C ILE A 259 -54.77 6.02 -28.98
N SER A 260 -54.81 6.96 -28.03
CA SER A 260 -55.88 7.96 -27.97
C SER A 260 -55.89 8.90 -29.19
N GLY A 261 -54.74 9.16 -29.81
CA GLY A 261 -54.64 9.93 -31.06
C GLY A 261 -55.12 9.14 -32.28
N VAL A 262 -54.77 7.85 -32.38
CA VAL A 262 -55.22 6.98 -33.48
C VAL A 262 -56.73 6.76 -33.43
N ASP A 263 -57.31 6.55 -32.24
CA ASP A 263 -58.76 6.39 -32.12
C ASP A 263 -59.51 7.71 -32.35
N LEU A 264 -58.94 8.87 -31.98
CA LEU A 264 -59.50 10.17 -32.38
C LEU A 264 -59.53 10.33 -33.90
N VAL A 265 -58.48 9.93 -34.62
CA VAL A 265 -58.45 9.94 -36.09
C VAL A 265 -59.47 8.97 -36.70
N ARG A 266 -59.71 7.81 -36.07
CA ARG A 266 -60.76 6.85 -36.50
C ARG A 266 -62.19 7.35 -36.25
N TYR A 267 -62.40 8.23 -35.28
CA TYR A 267 -63.68 8.85 -35.00
C TYR A 267 -63.98 10.10 -35.86
N LEU A 268 -63.05 10.53 -36.73
CA LEU A 268 -63.32 11.56 -37.74
C LEU A 268 -63.97 10.93 -38.98
N PRO A 269 -65.24 11.24 -39.31
CA PRO A 269 -65.93 10.63 -40.46
C PRO A 269 -65.41 11.17 -41.78
N ALA A 270 -64.65 10.35 -42.51
CA ALA A 270 -64.17 10.65 -43.86
C ALA A 270 -65.29 10.44 -44.89
N HIS A 271 -66.00 11.52 -45.25
CA HIS A 271 -66.83 11.53 -46.45
C HIS A 271 -65.97 11.72 -47.71
N ALA A 272 -66.29 10.98 -48.77
CA ALA A 272 -65.53 10.96 -50.01
C ALA A 272 -66.46 11.02 -51.23
N GLU A 273 -66.05 11.79 -52.24
CA GLU A 273 -66.47 11.66 -53.63
C GLU A 273 -65.18 11.59 -54.47
N SER A 274 -64.89 10.58 -55.30
CA SER A 274 -65.68 9.80 -56.26
C SER A 274 -65.69 10.40 -57.68
N SER A 275 -64.72 9.99 -58.51
CA SER A 275 -65.00 9.50 -59.88
C SER A 275 -63.74 8.97 -60.59
N ALA A 276 -63.95 7.97 -61.46
CA ALA A 276 -63.06 7.42 -62.49
C ALA A 276 -63.98 7.15 -63.73
N PRO A 277 -63.51 6.95 -64.99
CA PRO A 277 -62.45 6.03 -65.42
C PRO A 277 -61.55 6.69 -66.53
N SER A 278 -60.95 6.07 -67.56
CA SER A 278 -60.91 4.69 -68.09
C SER A 278 -59.70 4.43 -69.00
N ALA A 279 -59.13 3.22 -68.87
CA ALA A 279 -58.50 2.39 -69.92
C ALA A 279 -57.16 2.86 -70.57
N PRO A 280 -56.36 1.93 -71.16
CA PRO A 280 -55.00 2.19 -71.68
C PRO A 280 -54.85 1.99 -73.21
N LEU A 281 -53.78 2.53 -73.82
CA LEU A 281 -53.17 1.96 -75.04
C LEU A 281 -51.74 2.48 -75.33
N SER A 282 -50.90 1.60 -75.89
CA SER A 282 -49.73 1.86 -76.77
C SER A 282 -48.49 2.68 -76.33
N ALA A 283 -47.35 2.32 -76.94
CA ALA A 283 -46.05 3.00 -76.96
C ALA A 283 -45.73 3.40 -78.44
N PRO A 284 -44.50 3.81 -78.88
CA PRO A 284 -43.24 4.13 -78.18
C PRO A 284 -42.60 5.48 -78.68
N SER A 285 -41.25 5.58 -78.61
CA SER A 285 -40.29 6.42 -79.37
C SER A 285 -39.63 7.68 -78.73
N ASP A 286 -38.31 7.55 -78.51
CA ASP A 286 -37.16 8.42 -78.88
C ASP A 286 -37.02 9.94 -78.58
N SER A 287 -35.75 10.24 -78.21
CA SER A 287 -34.90 11.40 -78.61
C SER A 287 -34.90 12.75 -77.86
N THR A 288 -33.70 13.10 -77.34
CA THR A 288 -33.10 14.47 -77.17
C THR A 288 -33.82 15.50 -76.27
N SER A 289 -33.19 16.53 -75.67
CA SER A 289 -31.79 17.04 -75.58
C SER A 289 -31.61 17.70 -74.19
N ALA A 290 -30.52 17.53 -73.43
CA ALA A 290 -29.19 18.15 -73.54
C ALA A 290 -29.13 19.68 -73.26
N VAL A 291 -28.48 20.05 -72.13
CA VAL A 291 -27.71 21.28 -71.72
C VAL A 291 -27.34 21.02 -70.24
N ASP A 292 -26.08 20.76 -69.83
CA ASP A 292 -24.94 21.68 -69.56
C ASP A 292 -25.19 22.74 -68.44
N THR A 293 -24.23 23.16 -67.60
CA THR A 293 -22.74 23.02 -67.53
C THR A 293 -22.31 23.05 -66.00
N THR A 294 -21.09 22.85 -65.46
CA THR A 294 -19.68 22.72 -65.93
C THR A 294 -18.78 21.98 -64.90
N SER A 295 -17.52 21.68 -65.29
CA SER A 295 -16.18 21.69 -64.60
C SER A 295 -16.01 21.94 -63.06
N ASN A 296 -14.90 21.59 -62.38
CA ASN A 296 -13.67 20.80 -62.70
C ASN A 296 -13.08 20.18 -61.38
N GLU A 297 -12.30 19.08 -61.40
CA GLU A 297 -10.81 18.98 -61.48
C GLU A 297 -9.99 19.95 -60.59
N THR A 298 -8.79 19.63 -60.06
CA THR A 298 -7.82 18.58 -60.42
C THR A 298 -6.97 18.09 -59.23
N VAL A 299 -6.36 16.91 -59.36
CA VAL A 299 -5.30 16.29 -58.52
C VAL A 299 -4.05 16.14 -59.42
N PRO A 300 -2.77 16.34 -59.00
CA PRO A 300 -1.86 15.19 -58.75
C PRO A 300 -0.58 15.42 -57.90
N VAL A 301 0.30 14.39 -57.92
CA VAL A 301 1.77 14.37 -57.64
C VAL A 301 2.21 14.09 -56.19
N SER A 302 3.17 13.19 -55.89
CA SER A 302 3.63 11.95 -56.56
C SER A 302 4.47 11.08 -55.59
N THR A 303 4.88 9.89 -56.04
CA THR A 303 5.64 8.84 -55.35
C THR A 303 7.11 9.15 -55.04
N ALA A 304 7.65 8.55 -53.96
CA ALA A 304 8.99 7.94 -53.95
C ALA A 304 9.13 6.88 -52.83
N THR A 305 9.90 5.83 -53.07
CA THR A 305 10.41 4.86 -52.05
C THR A 305 11.94 4.76 -52.25
N PRO A 306 12.74 4.38 -51.23
CA PRO A 306 13.38 3.07 -51.33
C PRO A 306 13.55 2.33 -49.97
N THR A 307 14.30 1.22 -50.00
CA THR A 307 14.35 0.12 -49.01
C THR A 307 15.65 0.15 -48.16
N VAL A 308 15.88 -0.91 -47.35
CA VAL A 308 17.16 -1.36 -46.71
C VAL A 308 17.44 -0.78 -45.30
N SER A 309 18.02 -1.50 -44.32
CA SER A 309 17.94 -2.92 -43.88
C SER A 309 18.60 -3.07 -42.49
N SER A 310 18.21 -4.14 -41.78
CA SER A 310 18.93 -4.86 -40.69
C SER A 310 20.29 -4.35 -40.14
N SER A 311 20.42 -4.36 -38.82
CA SER A 311 21.52 -5.09 -38.16
C SER A 311 21.20 -5.43 -36.69
N SER A 312 21.75 -6.54 -36.20
CA SER A 312 21.70 -6.98 -34.81
C SER A 312 23.11 -7.01 -34.24
N ILE A 313 23.25 -6.77 -32.94
CA ILE A 313 24.51 -7.02 -32.21
C ILE A 313 24.20 -7.83 -30.96
N SER A 314 24.78 -9.03 -30.90
CA SER A 314 24.93 -9.81 -29.68
C SER A 314 26.31 -9.56 -29.08
N SER A 315 26.43 -9.72 -27.76
CA SER A 315 27.71 -10.01 -27.11
C SER A 315 27.45 -10.94 -25.92
N SER A 316 28.43 -11.81 -25.62
CA SER A 316 28.27 -12.89 -24.64
C SER A 316 29.64 -13.35 -24.14
N SER A 317 29.63 -14.19 -23.09
CA SER A 317 30.82 -14.64 -22.33
C SER A 317 31.46 -13.52 -21.48
N SER A 318 32.23 -13.82 -20.44
CA SER A 318 32.83 -15.11 -20.05
C SER A 318 32.66 -15.43 -18.55
N SER A 319 33.19 -16.58 -18.12
CA SER A 319 32.77 -17.28 -16.89
C SER A 319 33.94 -17.60 -15.95
N ASN A 320 33.59 -18.02 -14.74
CA ASN A 320 34.41 -18.78 -13.79
C ASN A 320 35.57 -18.04 -13.09
N TYR A 321 35.42 -17.87 -11.78
CA TYR A 321 36.40 -18.45 -10.87
C TYR A 321 35.69 -19.16 -9.72
N SER A 322 36.26 -20.28 -9.26
CA SER A 322 35.73 -21.08 -8.16
C SER A 322 36.84 -21.32 -7.14
N SER A 323 36.54 -21.14 -5.86
CA SER A 323 37.37 -21.65 -4.78
C SER A 323 36.48 -22.06 -3.61
N TYR A 324 36.55 -23.33 -3.24
CA TYR A 324 35.95 -23.83 -2.01
C TYR A 324 36.82 -23.40 -0.83
N TYR A 325 36.20 -22.97 0.28
CA TYR A 325 36.88 -22.93 1.57
C TYR A 325 36.25 -23.96 2.50
N GLN A 326 37.09 -24.79 3.11
CA GLN A 326 36.65 -25.85 4.01
C GLN A 326 36.50 -25.34 5.44
N ALA A 327 35.58 -25.92 6.19
CA ALA A 327 35.44 -25.67 7.63
C ALA A 327 36.39 -26.55 8.45
N PRO A 328 36.96 -26.06 9.56
CA PRO A 328 37.44 -26.91 10.63
C PRO A 328 36.27 -27.37 11.52
N ARG A 329 36.18 -28.67 11.79
CA ARG A 329 35.42 -29.17 12.95
C ARG A 329 36.27 -29.00 14.20
N SER A 330 35.68 -28.50 15.28
CA SER A 330 36.17 -28.77 16.64
C SER A 330 34.99 -28.97 17.58
N SER A 331 34.82 -30.21 18.02
CA SER A 331 33.94 -30.59 19.13
C SER A 331 34.75 -30.60 20.43
N VAL A 332 34.14 -30.20 21.55
CA VAL A 332 34.16 -30.90 22.86
C VAL A 332 33.46 -30.01 23.90
N SER A 333 32.75 -30.67 24.85
CA SER A 333 32.06 -30.12 26.03
C SER A 333 31.13 -28.92 25.78
#